data_AF-A0A9D6NL77-F1
#
_entry.id   AF-A0A9D6NL77-F1
#
_cell.length_a   1.000
_cell.length_b   1.000
_cell.length_c   1.000
_cell.angle_alpha   90.00
_cell.angle_beta   90.00
_cell.angle_gamma   90.00
#
_symmetry.space_group_name_H-M   'P 1'
#
loop_
_entity.id
_entity.type
_entity.pdbx_description
1 polymer ?
#
loop_
_entity_poly.entity_id
_entity_poly.type
_entity_poly.pdbx_seq_one_letter_code
_entity_poly.pdbx_strand_id
1 'polypeptide(L)'
;MAVAFRTLDGRDELLIQPDVSYHAASTMKVPVMIELFAQAKARKLRLDDSLPVKNEFHSIVDGSVYQVDAADDSDAEVHQGIGETLTLRQLCQHMITVSSNLATNLLIEKLGVENIRRTVHELNADGMNVLRGVEDGKAYERGLNNTTTARALLQLLERIARYKAVDRESSQQMIEILKRQKFNNAIPAGLPRGTPVAHKTGEITKIHHDAAIVYSKRPFVLVTLVRGLEDHDQSAALMAKITQALFRATQ
;
A
#
# COMPACT_ATOMS: atom_id res chain seq x y z
N MET A 1 4.10 -0.25 18.38
CA MET A 1 2.98 -0.12 17.44
C MET A 1 2.68 1.36 17.29
N ALA A 2 2.36 1.81 16.08
CA ALA A 2 1.80 3.14 15.82
C ALA A 2 0.37 3.01 15.31
N VAL A 3 -0.47 3.99 15.65
CA VAL A 3 -1.87 4.10 15.20
C VAL A 3 -2.12 5.52 14.72
N ALA A 4 -2.77 5.66 13.58
CA ALA A 4 -3.28 6.95 13.11
C ALA A 4 -4.71 6.77 12.64
N PHE A 5 -5.64 7.47 13.27
CA PHE A 5 -7.07 7.39 13.02
C PHE A 5 -7.64 8.80 12.85
N ARG A 6 -8.51 8.99 11.84
CA ARG A 6 -9.29 10.21 11.69
C ARG A 6 -10.61 9.96 10.99
N THR A 7 -11.70 10.50 11.50
CA THR A 7 -12.97 10.55 10.76
C THR A 7 -12.88 11.53 9.59
N LEU A 8 -13.54 11.22 8.46
CA LEU A 8 -13.45 12.07 7.27
C LEU A 8 -14.13 13.43 7.45
N ASP A 9 -15.08 13.53 8.39
CA ASP A 9 -15.67 14.80 8.86
C ASP A 9 -14.72 15.63 9.73
N GLY A 10 -13.55 15.08 10.10
CA GLY A 10 -12.51 15.75 10.86
C GLY A 10 -12.80 15.96 12.35
N ARG A 11 -13.89 15.39 12.88
CA ARG A 11 -14.31 15.63 14.27
C ARG A 11 -13.58 14.76 15.30
N ASP A 12 -13.17 13.55 14.91
CA ASP A 12 -12.49 12.61 15.80
C ASP A 12 -11.11 12.25 15.24
N GLU A 13 -10.10 12.26 16.11
CA GLU A 13 -8.72 11.89 15.78
C GLU A 13 -8.07 11.12 16.95
N LEU A 14 -7.27 10.12 16.61
CA LEU A 14 -6.37 9.45 17.54
C LEU A 14 -5.03 9.20 16.85
N LEU A 15 -3.96 9.73 17.44
CA LEU A 15 -2.60 9.54 16.95
C LEU A 15 -1.72 8.95 18.06
N ILE A 16 -1.19 7.75 17.83
CA ILE A 16 -0.27 7.06 18.74
C ILE A 16 1.02 6.81 17.98
N GLN A 17 2.12 7.44 18.42
CA GLN A 17 3.43 7.35 17.76
C GLN A 17 3.36 7.57 16.23
N PRO A 18 2.59 8.57 15.75
CA PRO A 18 2.21 8.66 14.34
C PRO A 18 3.39 8.92 13.41
N ASP A 19 4.48 9.48 13.94
CA ASP A 19 5.68 9.90 13.22
C ASP A 19 6.88 8.95 13.41
N VAL A 20 6.70 7.85 14.16
CA VAL A 20 7.75 6.82 14.28
C VAL A 20 7.89 6.11 12.94
N SER A 21 9.13 5.98 12.46
CA SER A 21 9.46 5.28 11.21
C SER A 21 9.41 3.76 11.37
N TYR A 22 8.73 3.10 10.45
CA TYR A 22 8.64 1.65 10.28
C TYR A 22 9.11 1.25 8.89
N HIS A 23 9.53 0.00 8.72
CA HIS A 23 9.65 -0.58 7.38
C HIS A 23 8.26 -0.59 6.73
N ALA A 24 8.11 -0.06 5.53
CA ALA A 24 6.79 0.13 4.91
C ALA A 24 6.10 -1.20 4.57
N ALA A 25 6.87 -2.27 4.37
CA ALA A 25 6.38 -3.52 3.81
C ALA A 25 5.54 -3.23 2.53
N SER A 26 4.50 -4.00 2.27
CA SER A 26 3.65 -3.78 1.09
C SER A 26 2.73 -2.55 1.15
N THR A 27 2.71 -1.78 2.25
CA THR A 27 1.95 -0.50 2.29
C THR A 27 2.55 0.57 1.39
N MET A 28 3.85 0.44 1.04
CA MET A 28 4.52 1.27 0.04
C MET A 28 3.88 1.20 -1.36
N LYS A 29 3.03 0.20 -1.64
CA LYS A 29 2.33 0.04 -2.92
C LYS A 29 1.23 1.10 -3.12
N VAL A 30 0.78 1.76 -2.03
CA VAL A 30 -0.20 2.86 -2.09
C VAL A 30 0.33 4.05 -2.91
N PRO A 31 1.49 4.66 -2.61
CA PRO A 31 2.02 5.74 -3.44
C PRO A 31 2.42 5.29 -4.85
N VAL A 32 2.80 4.03 -5.08
CA VAL A 32 3.03 3.49 -6.44
C VAL A 32 1.75 3.54 -7.26
N MET A 33 0.62 3.12 -6.69
CA MET A 33 -0.69 3.24 -7.33
C MET A 33 -1.06 4.71 -7.59
N ILE A 34 -0.88 5.60 -6.60
CA ILE A 34 -1.18 7.03 -6.79
C ILE A 34 -0.38 7.60 -7.96
N GLU A 35 0.91 7.30 -8.05
CA GLU A 35 1.77 7.77 -9.15
C GLU A 35 1.32 7.22 -10.51
N LEU A 36 0.91 5.95 -10.60
CA LEU A 36 0.36 5.39 -11.83
C LEU A 36 -0.81 6.22 -12.35
N PHE A 37 -1.76 6.53 -11.45
CA PHE A 37 -2.91 7.36 -11.80
C PHE A 37 -2.53 8.82 -12.08
N ALA A 38 -1.52 9.37 -11.41
CA ALA A 38 -1.01 10.71 -11.68
C ALA A 38 -0.42 10.81 -13.09
N GLN A 39 0.38 9.83 -13.52
CA GLN A 39 0.93 9.79 -14.88
C GLN A 39 -0.16 9.56 -15.94
N ALA A 40 -1.15 8.70 -15.65
CA ALA A 40 -2.31 8.50 -16.53
C ALA A 40 -3.09 9.81 -16.71
N LYS A 41 -3.35 10.55 -15.61
CA LYS A 41 -4.00 11.85 -15.65
C LYS A 41 -3.21 12.87 -16.46
N ALA A 42 -1.90 12.88 -16.30
CA ALA A 42 -0.98 13.72 -17.05
C ALA A 42 -0.78 13.27 -18.52
N ARG A 43 -1.46 12.21 -18.96
CA ARG A 43 -1.36 11.62 -20.31
C ARG A 43 0.07 11.19 -20.68
N LYS A 44 0.91 10.89 -19.69
CA LYS A 44 2.26 10.33 -19.91
C LYS A 44 2.22 8.84 -20.26
N LEU A 45 1.13 8.18 -19.88
CA LEU A 45 0.81 6.79 -20.18
C LEU A 45 -0.72 6.63 -20.21
N ARG A 46 -1.20 5.47 -20.65
CA ARG A 46 -2.58 5.02 -20.46
C ARG A 46 -2.57 3.78 -19.58
N LEU A 47 -3.60 3.63 -18.75
CA LEU A 47 -3.73 2.47 -17.87
C LEU A 47 -3.85 1.15 -18.65
N ASP A 48 -4.33 1.20 -19.89
CA ASP A 48 -4.47 0.04 -20.77
C ASP A 48 -3.23 -0.15 -21.68
N ASP A 49 -2.16 0.63 -21.48
CA ASP A 49 -0.87 0.32 -22.10
C ASP A 49 -0.34 -1.00 -21.52
N SER A 50 0.21 -1.84 -22.40
CA SER A 50 0.78 -3.14 -22.03
C SER A 50 2.25 -3.00 -21.63
N LEU A 51 2.65 -3.75 -20.62
CA LEU A 51 4.02 -3.89 -20.16
C LEU A 51 4.43 -5.38 -20.26
N PRO A 52 5.59 -5.70 -20.86
CA PRO A 52 6.12 -7.05 -20.82
C PRO A 52 6.36 -7.49 -19.37
N VAL A 53 5.87 -8.68 -19.02
CA VAL A 53 6.12 -9.26 -17.72
C VAL A 53 7.50 -9.93 -17.77
N LYS A 54 8.46 -9.31 -17.08
CA LYS A 54 9.80 -9.83 -16.87
C LYS A 54 10.06 -10.01 -15.38
N ASN A 55 10.88 -10.98 -15.03
CA ASN A 55 11.34 -11.20 -13.65
C ASN A 55 12.86 -11.01 -13.57
N GLU A 56 13.31 -9.82 -13.93
CA GLU A 56 14.72 -9.44 -13.88
C GLU A 56 14.82 -7.95 -13.54
N PHE A 57 15.35 -7.67 -12.35
CA PHE A 57 15.47 -6.32 -11.77
C PHE A 57 16.89 -6.07 -11.30
N HIS A 58 17.25 -4.82 -11.05
CA HIS A 58 18.63 -4.43 -10.74
C HIS A 58 18.69 -3.81 -9.35
N SER A 59 19.62 -4.29 -8.52
CA SER A 59 19.81 -3.80 -7.16
C SER A 59 20.26 -2.34 -7.18
N ILE A 60 19.70 -1.52 -6.29
CA ILE A 60 20.11 -0.11 -6.16
C ILE A 60 21.52 0.06 -5.59
N VAL A 61 22.14 -1.02 -5.12
CA VAL A 61 23.46 -1.01 -4.49
C VAL A 61 24.59 -0.98 -5.51
N ASP A 62 24.53 -1.85 -6.51
CA ASP A 62 25.61 -2.05 -7.49
C ASP A 62 25.10 -2.49 -8.87
N GLY A 63 23.78 -2.45 -9.10
CA GLY A 63 23.18 -2.86 -10.36
C GLY A 63 23.16 -4.37 -10.59
N SER A 64 23.54 -5.20 -9.62
CA SER A 64 23.44 -6.66 -9.77
C SER A 64 22.00 -7.10 -9.99
N VAL A 65 21.79 -8.09 -10.84
CA VAL A 65 20.48 -8.65 -11.11
C VAL A 65 19.92 -9.36 -9.88
N TYR A 66 18.63 -9.17 -9.61
CA TYR A 66 17.82 -9.99 -8.72
C TYR A 66 16.47 -10.30 -9.37
N GLN A 67 15.80 -11.31 -8.84
CA GLN A 67 14.49 -11.77 -9.29
C GLN A 67 13.56 -11.86 -8.08
N VAL A 68 12.26 -11.85 -8.33
CA VAL A 68 11.24 -12.15 -7.33
C VAL A 68 11.04 -13.66 -7.29
N ASP A 69 11.14 -14.29 -6.12
CA ASP A 69 10.82 -15.72 -5.98
C ASP A 69 9.30 -15.91 -5.99
N ALA A 70 8.81 -16.83 -6.82
CA ALA A 70 7.38 -17.17 -6.86
C ALA A 70 6.88 -17.74 -5.53
N ALA A 71 7.75 -18.32 -4.69
CA ALA A 71 7.40 -18.80 -3.36
C ALA A 71 7.20 -17.66 -2.33
N ASP A 72 7.87 -16.52 -2.54
CA ASP A 72 7.78 -15.34 -1.66
C ASP A 72 6.73 -14.31 -2.15
N ASP A 73 6.16 -14.53 -3.33
CA ASP A 73 5.10 -13.72 -3.92
C ASP A 73 3.72 -14.34 -3.70
N SER A 74 2.74 -13.53 -3.29
CA SER A 74 1.37 -13.98 -3.03
C SER A 74 0.50 -14.05 -4.29
N ASP A 75 1.11 -14.02 -5.48
CA ASP A 75 0.42 -13.93 -6.77
C ASP A 75 1.06 -14.82 -7.85
N ALA A 76 0.52 -16.03 -8.00
CA ALA A 76 0.96 -16.97 -9.03
C ALA A 76 0.59 -16.52 -10.46
N GLU A 77 -0.44 -15.69 -10.64
CA GLU A 77 -0.96 -15.32 -11.97
C GLU A 77 0.02 -14.43 -12.71
N VAL A 78 0.61 -13.43 -12.03
CA VAL A 78 1.63 -12.56 -12.66
C VAL A 78 2.89 -13.33 -13.01
N HIS A 79 3.30 -14.31 -12.17
CA HIS A 79 4.45 -15.18 -12.48
C HIS A 79 4.20 -16.09 -13.68
N GLN A 80 2.99 -16.65 -13.81
CA GLN A 80 2.62 -17.44 -15.00
C GLN A 80 2.63 -16.62 -16.28
N GLY A 81 2.39 -15.30 -16.19
CA GLY A 81 2.44 -14.37 -17.31
C GLY A 81 3.85 -13.94 -17.74
N ILE A 82 4.94 -14.45 -17.15
CA ILE A 82 6.31 -14.10 -17.55
C ILE A 82 6.53 -14.44 -19.04
N GLY A 83 7.01 -13.46 -19.80
CA GLY A 83 7.17 -13.55 -21.26
C GLY A 83 5.94 -13.07 -22.05
N GLU A 84 4.81 -12.84 -21.38
CA GLU A 84 3.62 -12.21 -21.96
C GLU A 84 3.56 -10.71 -21.62
N THR A 85 2.42 -10.08 -21.87
CA THR A 85 2.17 -8.68 -21.51
C THR A 85 0.92 -8.54 -20.67
N LEU A 86 0.99 -7.71 -19.63
CA LEU A 86 -0.16 -7.28 -18.85
C LEU A 86 -0.32 -5.76 -18.95
N THR A 87 -1.56 -5.28 -18.90
CA THR A 87 -1.82 -3.84 -18.83
C THR A 87 -1.35 -3.26 -17.50
N LEU A 88 -1.00 -1.97 -17.48
CA LEU A 88 -0.67 -1.27 -16.23
C LEU A 88 -1.82 -1.34 -15.21
N ARG A 89 -3.06 -1.35 -15.70
CA ARG A 89 -4.27 -1.55 -14.88
C ARG A 89 -4.28 -2.91 -14.21
N GLN A 90 -4.02 -3.99 -14.95
CA GLN A 90 -3.95 -5.34 -14.39
C GLN A 90 -2.84 -5.43 -13.35
N LEU A 91 -1.63 -4.98 -13.68
CA LEU A 91 -0.50 -4.96 -12.74
C LEU A 91 -0.84 -4.19 -11.45
N CYS A 92 -1.53 -3.05 -11.56
CA CYS A 92 -1.96 -2.29 -10.39
C CYS A 92 -3.00 -3.04 -9.54
N GLN A 93 -3.91 -3.78 -10.18
CA GLN A 93 -4.88 -4.62 -9.48
C GLN A 93 -4.16 -5.71 -8.70
N HIS A 94 -3.31 -6.50 -9.35
CA HIS A 94 -2.49 -7.54 -8.72
C HIS A 94 -1.63 -7.00 -7.55
N MET A 95 -0.95 -5.86 -7.78
CA MET A 95 -0.14 -5.17 -6.77
C MET A 95 -0.94 -4.79 -5.51
N ILE A 96 -2.21 -4.40 -5.66
CA ILE A 96 -3.02 -3.93 -4.53
C ILE A 96 -3.81 -5.08 -3.91
N THR A 97 -4.52 -5.89 -4.70
CA THR A 97 -5.54 -6.82 -4.20
C THR A 97 -4.99 -8.10 -3.59
N VAL A 98 -3.88 -8.59 -4.15
CA VAL A 98 -3.17 -9.79 -3.68
C VAL A 98 -1.71 -9.49 -3.41
N SER A 99 -1.32 -8.21 -3.39
CA SER A 99 0.00 -7.78 -2.97
C SER A 99 1.16 -8.34 -3.82
N SER A 100 0.98 -8.55 -5.13
CA SER A 100 2.04 -9.08 -5.99
C SER A 100 3.35 -8.26 -5.90
N ASN A 101 4.47 -8.91 -5.61
CA ASN A 101 5.80 -8.30 -5.60
C ASN A 101 6.32 -8.10 -7.02
N LEU A 102 6.11 -9.08 -7.91
CA LEU A 102 6.49 -8.98 -9.31
C LEU A 102 5.80 -7.80 -10.01
N ALA A 103 4.49 -7.65 -9.85
CA ALA A 103 3.76 -6.50 -10.39
C ALA A 103 4.22 -5.16 -9.79
N THR A 104 4.62 -5.16 -8.51
CA THR A 104 5.16 -3.97 -7.83
C THR A 104 6.45 -3.52 -8.48
N ASN A 105 7.39 -4.43 -8.71
CA ASN A 105 8.70 -4.09 -9.28
C ASN A 105 8.59 -3.61 -10.72
N LEU A 106 7.74 -4.26 -11.52
CA LEU A 106 7.40 -3.81 -12.88
C LEU A 106 6.85 -2.38 -12.90
N LEU A 107 5.92 -2.05 -11.99
CA LEU A 107 5.36 -0.71 -11.89
C LEU A 107 6.37 0.31 -11.37
N ILE A 108 7.21 -0.03 -10.40
CA ILE A 108 8.25 0.89 -9.90
C ILE A 108 9.25 1.24 -11.01
N GLU A 109 9.72 0.26 -11.77
CA GLU A 109 10.64 0.48 -12.90
C GLU A 109 9.96 1.34 -13.98
N LYS A 110 8.70 1.05 -14.31
CA LYS A 110 7.91 1.80 -15.31
C LYS A 110 7.66 3.25 -14.90
N LEU A 111 7.33 3.50 -13.65
CA LEU A 111 6.92 4.82 -13.16
C LEU A 111 8.10 5.68 -12.75
N GLY A 112 9.20 5.07 -12.30
CA GLY A 112 10.38 5.74 -11.78
C GLY A 112 10.23 6.14 -10.31
N VAL A 113 11.18 5.71 -9.47
CA VAL A 113 11.17 5.93 -8.02
C VAL A 113 11.12 7.42 -7.63
N GLU A 114 11.82 8.27 -8.36
CA GLU A 114 11.83 9.73 -8.10
C GLU A 114 10.48 10.38 -8.38
N ASN A 115 9.70 9.86 -9.34
CA ASN A 115 8.35 10.34 -9.56
C ASN A 115 7.41 9.92 -8.43
N ILE A 116 7.52 8.67 -7.95
CA ILE A 116 6.76 8.16 -6.81
C ILE A 116 7.05 9.02 -5.56
N ARG A 117 8.33 9.30 -5.28
CA ARG A 117 8.74 10.15 -4.15
C ARG A 117 8.23 11.57 -4.26
N ARG A 118 8.30 12.17 -5.46
CA ARG A 118 7.75 13.51 -5.70
C ARG A 118 6.24 13.54 -5.42
N THR A 119 5.49 12.53 -5.87
CA THR A 119 4.06 12.41 -5.57
C THR A 119 3.78 12.28 -4.07
N VAL A 120 4.59 11.52 -3.33
CA VAL A 120 4.50 11.48 -1.87
C VAL A 120 4.70 12.86 -1.24
N HIS A 121 5.71 13.60 -1.69
CA HIS A 121 6.02 14.95 -1.21
C HIS A 121 4.88 15.95 -1.53
N GLU A 122 4.39 15.96 -2.77
CA GLU A 122 3.27 16.83 -3.20
C GLU A 122 1.99 16.59 -2.38
N LEU A 123 1.79 15.36 -1.90
CA LEU A 123 0.67 14.99 -1.03
C LEU A 123 0.93 15.25 0.47
N ASN A 124 2.08 15.82 0.82
CA ASN A 124 2.55 16.13 2.18
C ASN A 124 2.70 14.87 3.05
N ALA A 125 3.13 13.75 2.46
CA ALA A 125 3.24 12.45 3.12
C ALA A 125 4.71 12.02 3.30
N ASP A 126 5.63 12.95 3.58
CA ASP A 126 7.09 12.75 3.62
C ASP A 126 7.58 11.66 4.60
N GLY A 127 6.73 11.19 5.51
CA GLY A 127 7.04 10.00 6.32
C GLY A 127 7.07 8.69 5.52
N MET A 128 6.63 8.68 4.27
CA MET A 128 6.71 7.57 3.33
C MET A 128 7.89 7.74 2.38
N ASN A 129 8.70 6.70 2.20
CA ASN A 129 9.81 6.68 1.26
C ASN A 129 9.85 5.35 0.52
N VAL A 130 9.60 5.40 -0.79
CA VAL A 130 9.86 4.29 -1.71
C VAL A 130 11.26 4.47 -2.26
N LEU A 131 12.17 3.55 -1.95
CA LEU A 131 13.59 3.59 -2.28
C LEU A 131 13.98 2.50 -3.27
N ARG A 132 13.36 1.33 -3.18
CA ARG A 132 13.74 0.15 -3.96
C ARG A 132 12.53 -0.71 -4.30
N GLY A 133 12.72 -1.58 -5.29
CA GLY A 133 11.83 -2.72 -5.51
C GLY A 133 11.77 -3.65 -4.31
N VAL A 134 10.73 -4.47 -4.28
CA VAL A 134 10.59 -5.59 -3.35
C VAL A 134 11.63 -6.67 -3.71
N GLU A 135 12.13 -7.40 -2.71
CA GLU A 135 13.12 -8.48 -2.88
C GLU A 135 14.51 -8.10 -3.42
N ASP A 136 14.86 -6.80 -3.47
CA ASP A 136 16.26 -6.37 -3.54
C ASP A 136 16.97 -6.63 -2.19
N GLY A 137 17.37 -7.90 -1.99
CA GLY A 137 17.95 -8.41 -0.75
C GLY A 137 19.27 -7.73 -0.37
N LYS A 138 20.13 -7.46 -1.36
CA LYS A 138 21.40 -6.75 -1.14
C LYS A 138 21.18 -5.34 -0.57
N ALA A 139 20.18 -4.61 -1.08
CA ALA A 139 19.81 -3.32 -0.54
C ALA A 139 19.20 -3.46 0.87
N TYR A 140 18.33 -4.45 1.08
CA TYR A 140 17.74 -4.74 2.39
C TYR A 140 18.81 -5.00 3.47
N GLU A 141 19.80 -5.84 3.18
CA GLU A 141 20.92 -6.18 4.09
C GLU A 141 21.78 -4.97 4.46
N ARG A 142 21.87 -3.97 3.56
CA ARG A 142 22.56 -2.69 3.83
C ARG A 142 21.67 -1.66 4.53
N GLY A 143 20.46 -2.02 4.93
CA GLY A 143 19.50 -1.14 5.61
C GLY A 143 18.80 -0.15 4.68
N LEU A 144 18.94 -0.29 3.36
CA LEU A 144 18.29 0.57 2.36
C LEU A 144 16.85 0.10 2.17
N ASN A 145 15.97 0.55 3.05
CA ASN A 145 14.60 0.08 3.13
C ASN A 145 13.56 1.12 2.70
N ASN A 146 12.44 0.61 2.19
CA ASN A 146 11.23 1.40 2.04
C ASN A 146 10.67 1.66 3.45
N THR A 147 10.35 2.90 3.78
CA THR A 147 9.90 3.29 5.13
C THR A 147 8.56 4.02 5.09
N THR A 148 7.80 3.94 6.18
CA THR A 148 6.56 4.68 6.36
C THR A 148 6.40 5.13 7.81
N THR A 149 5.59 6.16 8.02
CA THR A 149 4.98 6.48 9.31
C THR A 149 3.47 6.25 9.23
N ALA A 150 2.80 6.15 10.38
CA ALA A 150 1.33 6.02 10.39
C ALA A 150 0.67 7.31 9.87
N ARG A 151 1.28 8.48 10.14
CA ARG A 151 0.81 9.77 9.62
C ARG A 151 0.87 9.84 8.10
N ALA A 152 1.95 9.37 7.47
CA ALA A 152 2.10 9.41 6.03
C ALA A 152 1.02 8.59 5.31
N LEU A 153 0.78 7.36 5.77
CA LEU A 153 -0.29 6.52 5.23
C LEU A 153 -1.68 7.11 5.48
N LEU A 154 -1.92 7.70 6.65
CA LEU A 154 -3.16 8.42 6.95
C LEU A 154 -3.39 9.53 5.92
N GLN A 155 -2.37 10.36 5.67
CA GLN A 155 -2.45 11.46 4.71
C GLN A 155 -2.72 10.95 3.29
N LEU A 156 -2.01 9.92 2.81
CA LEU A 156 -2.24 9.37 1.47
C LEU A 156 -3.67 8.83 1.31
N LEU A 157 -4.14 8.04 2.27
CA LEU A 157 -5.49 7.46 2.24
C LEU A 157 -6.58 8.52 2.38
N GLU A 158 -6.36 9.57 3.17
CA GLU A 158 -7.29 10.70 3.25
C GLU A 158 -7.38 11.47 1.92
N ARG A 159 -6.27 11.65 1.21
CA ARG A 159 -6.27 12.28 -0.11
C ARG A 159 -7.07 11.44 -1.10
N ILE A 160 -6.92 10.12 -1.06
CA ILE A 160 -7.73 9.19 -1.87
C ILE A 160 -9.22 9.31 -1.48
N ALA A 161 -9.55 9.19 -0.19
CA ALA A 161 -10.92 9.21 0.31
C ALA A 161 -11.66 10.52 0.02
N ARG A 162 -10.92 11.64 0.00
CA ARG A 162 -11.46 12.98 -0.31
C ARG A 162 -11.43 13.33 -1.79
N TYR A 163 -11.11 12.39 -2.68
CA TYR A 163 -11.05 12.61 -4.13
C TYR A 163 -10.00 13.63 -4.57
N LYS A 164 -8.89 13.71 -3.82
CA LYS A 164 -7.83 14.73 -3.97
C LYS A 164 -6.42 14.13 -4.11
N ALA A 165 -6.28 12.82 -4.25
CA ALA A 165 -4.96 12.21 -4.47
C ALA A 165 -4.40 12.54 -5.86
N VAL A 166 -5.26 12.59 -6.87
CA VAL A 166 -4.93 13.03 -8.24
C VAL A 166 -6.08 13.90 -8.75
N ASP A 167 -7.23 13.27 -8.98
CA ASP A 167 -8.52 13.91 -9.20
C ASP A 167 -9.64 12.98 -8.73
N ARG A 168 -10.90 13.39 -8.94
CA ARG A 168 -12.07 12.62 -8.51
C ARG A 168 -12.16 11.26 -9.17
N GLU A 169 -11.99 11.20 -10.49
CA GLU A 169 -12.13 9.95 -11.26
C GLU A 169 -11.05 8.95 -10.88
N SER A 170 -9.80 9.40 -10.82
CA SER A 170 -8.66 8.56 -10.45
C SER A 170 -8.78 8.04 -9.03
N SER A 171 -9.17 8.91 -8.09
CA SER A 171 -9.34 8.51 -6.69
C SER A 171 -10.49 7.52 -6.51
N GLN A 172 -11.57 7.66 -7.27
CA GLN A 172 -12.64 6.66 -7.29
C GLN A 172 -12.14 5.30 -7.80
N GLN A 173 -11.36 5.27 -8.88
CA GLN A 173 -10.76 4.02 -9.37
C GLN A 173 -9.82 3.39 -8.34
N MET A 174 -8.98 4.18 -7.67
CA MET A 174 -8.10 3.71 -6.59
C MET A 174 -8.88 3.10 -5.43
N ILE A 175 -9.98 3.74 -5.00
CA ILE A 175 -10.88 3.22 -3.96
C ILE A 175 -11.44 1.85 -4.36
N GLU A 176 -11.92 1.71 -5.60
CA GLU A 176 -12.50 0.44 -6.07
C GLU A 176 -11.48 -0.68 -6.20
N ILE A 177 -10.21 -0.37 -6.50
CA ILE A 177 -9.12 -1.35 -6.47
C ILE A 177 -8.82 -1.75 -5.03
N LEU A 178 -8.64 -0.78 -4.12
CA LEU A 178 -8.38 -1.03 -2.70
C LEU A 178 -9.49 -1.83 -1.99
N LYS A 179 -10.76 -1.67 -2.42
CA LYS A 179 -11.90 -2.46 -1.92
C LYS A 179 -11.85 -3.94 -2.29
N ARG A 180 -11.06 -4.31 -3.30
CA ARG A 180 -10.93 -5.70 -3.78
C ARG A 180 -9.81 -6.47 -3.09
N GLN A 181 -9.18 -5.86 -2.06
CA GLN A 181 -8.21 -6.50 -1.19
C GLN A 181 -8.71 -7.87 -0.69
N LYS A 182 -7.85 -8.88 -0.76
CA LYS A 182 -8.20 -10.26 -0.41
C LYS A 182 -7.88 -10.59 1.04
N PHE A 183 -6.85 -9.96 1.61
CA PHE A 183 -6.41 -10.20 2.99
C PHE A 183 -7.21 -9.36 4.00
N ASN A 184 -8.31 -9.91 4.52
CA ASN A 184 -9.30 -9.17 5.32
C ASN A 184 -9.29 -9.47 6.84
N ASN A 185 -8.26 -10.13 7.35
CA ASN A 185 -8.21 -10.62 8.74
C ASN A 185 -7.77 -9.58 9.78
N ALA A 186 -7.34 -8.38 9.37
CA ALA A 186 -6.89 -7.29 10.26
C ALA A 186 -7.97 -6.22 10.50
N ILE A 187 -7.88 -5.03 9.89
CA ILE A 187 -8.88 -3.96 10.10
C ILE A 187 -10.29 -4.43 9.72
N PRO A 188 -10.53 -5.07 8.56
CA PRO A 188 -11.88 -5.49 8.19
C PRO A 188 -12.54 -6.46 9.18
N ALA A 189 -11.75 -7.32 9.84
CA ALA A 189 -12.25 -8.27 10.84
C ALA A 189 -12.78 -7.60 12.12
N GLY A 190 -12.39 -6.34 12.39
CA GLY A 190 -12.90 -5.57 13.52
C GLY A 190 -14.24 -4.87 13.27
N LEU A 191 -14.81 -4.99 12.07
CA LEU A 191 -15.99 -4.24 11.62
C LEU A 191 -17.24 -5.13 11.50
N PRO A 192 -18.45 -4.55 11.53
CA PRO A 192 -19.67 -5.28 11.19
C PRO A 192 -19.57 -5.90 9.79
N ARG A 193 -20.08 -7.12 9.64
CA ARG A 193 -20.07 -7.85 8.36
C ARG A 193 -20.71 -7.00 7.26
N GLY A 194 -20.03 -6.90 6.12
CA GLY A 194 -20.50 -6.14 4.96
C GLY A 194 -20.10 -4.67 4.96
N THR A 195 -19.40 -4.17 5.98
CA THR A 195 -18.82 -2.82 5.96
C THR A 195 -17.80 -2.73 4.81
N PRO A 196 -17.96 -1.82 3.83
CA PRO A 196 -16.98 -1.68 2.76
C PRO A 196 -15.68 -1.07 3.30
N VAL A 197 -14.54 -1.69 2.95
CA VAL A 197 -13.20 -1.26 3.37
C VAL A 197 -12.31 -1.19 2.15
N ALA A 198 -11.67 -0.03 1.92
CA ALA A 198 -10.63 0.13 0.92
C ALA A 198 -9.28 0.15 1.65
N HIS A 199 -8.45 -0.88 1.50
CA HIS A 199 -7.24 -1.00 2.32
C HIS A 199 -6.06 -1.71 1.67
N LYS A 200 -4.89 -1.53 2.28
CA LYS A 200 -3.65 -2.21 1.91
C LYS A 200 -2.94 -2.74 3.15
N THR A 201 -2.69 -4.04 3.15
CA THR A 201 -1.86 -4.74 4.13
C THR A 201 -0.37 -4.63 3.82
N GLY A 202 0.48 -4.86 4.82
CA GLY A 202 1.90 -5.03 4.66
C GLY A 202 2.47 -6.01 5.67
N GLU A 203 3.26 -6.96 5.20
CA GLU A 203 3.88 -7.98 6.04
C GLU A 203 5.34 -8.18 5.64
N ILE A 204 6.22 -8.29 6.64
CA ILE A 204 7.60 -8.76 6.49
C ILE A 204 8.14 -9.18 7.85
N THR A 205 8.62 -10.42 7.98
CA THR A 205 9.15 -10.99 9.25
C THR A 205 8.25 -10.74 10.48
N LYS A 206 8.59 -9.78 11.35
CA LYS A 206 7.85 -9.45 12.59
C LYS A 206 7.07 -8.13 12.48
N ILE A 207 6.73 -7.74 11.26
CA ILE A 207 6.09 -6.47 10.93
C ILE A 207 4.78 -6.78 10.22
N HIS A 208 3.68 -6.29 10.80
CA HIS A 208 2.32 -6.48 10.28
C HIS A 208 1.60 -5.14 10.28
N HIS A 209 1.09 -4.75 9.12
CA HIS A 209 0.51 -3.44 8.88
C HIS A 209 -0.83 -3.59 8.17
N ASP A 210 -1.76 -2.70 8.50
CA ASP A 210 -2.96 -2.50 7.71
C ASP A 210 -3.35 -1.01 7.73
N ALA A 211 -3.76 -0.50 6.58
CA ALA A 211 -4.07 0.91 6.36
C ALA A 211 -5.33 1.01 5.50
N ALA A 212 -6.40 1.58 6.05
CA ALA A 212 -7.75 1.45 5.51
C ALA A 212 -8.54 2.76 5.51
N ILE A 213 -9.36 2.93 4.47
CA ILE A 213 -10.53 3.81 4.45
C ILE A 213 -11.75 2.93 4.73
N VAL A 214 -12.48 3.24 5.79
CA VAL A 214 -13.68 2.51 6.21
C VAL A 214 -14.93 3.33 5.86
N TYR A 215 -15.83 2.71 5.09
CA TYR A 215 -17.08 3.33 4.66
C TYR A 215 -18.23 2.91 5.57
N SER A 216 -18.46 3.69 6.61
CA SER A 216 -19.54 3.52 7.59
C SER A 216 -20.44 4.76 7.62
N LYS A 217 -21.36 4.86 8.60
CA LYS A 217 -22.23 6.04 8.76
C LYS A 217 -21.40 7.34 8.89
N ARG A 218 -20.30 7.27 9.63
CA ARG A 218 -19.27 8.30 9.71
C ARG A 218 -17.95 7.70 9.20
N PRO A 219 -17.64 7.82 7.90
CA PRO A 219 -16.43 7.23 7.32
C PRO A 219 -15.16 7.74 7.98
N PHE A 220 -14.12 6.90 8.03
CA PHE A 220 -12.84 7.23 8.65
C PHE A 220 -11.67 6.56 7.94
N VAL A 221 -10.46 7.06 8.20
CA VAL A 221 -9.20 6.40 7.87
C VAL A 221 -8.58 5.86 9.14
N LEU A 222 -8.08 4.63 9.10
CA LEU A 222 -7.33 3.98 10.18
C LEU A 222 -6.07 3.35 9.61
N VAL A 223 -4.95 3.62 10.25
CA VAL A 223 -3.65 2.99 9.99
C VAL A 223 -3.15 2.37 11.29
N THR A 224 -2.77 1.10 11.24
CA THR A 224 -2.11 0.41 12.35
C THR A 224 -0.80 -0.21 11.87
N LEU A 225 0.31 0.20 12.49
CA LEU A 225 1.65 -0.30 12.19
C LEU A 225 2.19 -1.10 13.36
N VAL A 226 2.29 -2.41 13.22
CA VAL A 226 2.82 -3.33 14.24
C VAL A 226 4.26 -3.73 13.88
N ARG A 227 5.13 -3.77 14.88
CA ARG A 227 6.48 -4.35 14.82
C ARG A 227 6.75 -5.10 16.12
N GLY A 228 7.42 -6.24 16.03
CA GLY A 228 7.91 -7.01 17.18
C GLY A 228 6.96 -8.09 17.69
N LEU A 229 5.84 -8.34 16.99
CA LEU A 229 5.00 -9.51 17.19
C LEU A 229 5.34 -10.53 16.11
N GLU A 230 5.78 -11.72 16.52
CA GLU A 230 6.11 -12.81 15.59
C GLU A 230 4.86 -13.44 14.97
N ASP A 231 3.80 -13.57 15.76
CA ASP A 231 2.57 -14.21 15.34
C ASP A 231 1.68 -13.22 14.57
N HIS A 232 1.44 -13.56 13.30
CA HIS A 232 0.58 -12.80 12.39
C HIS A 232 -0.87 -12.76 12.89
N ASP A 233 -1.42 -13.86 13.38
CA ASP A 233 -2.81 -13.94 13.86
C ASP A 233 -3.00 -13.10 15.12
N GLN A 234 -2.01 -13.07 16.03
CA GLN A 234 -2.03 -12.17 17.18
C GLN A 234 -2.00 -10.69 16.75
N SER A 235 -1.21 -10.36 15.73
CA SER A 235 -1.13 -9.00 15.18
C SER A 235 -2.44 -8.59 14.51
N ALA A 236 -3.03 -9.49 13.72
CA ALA A 236 -4.34 -9.31 13.08
C ALA A 236 -5.45 -9.13 14.12
N ALA A 237 -5.50 -9.98 15.15
CA ALA A 237 -6.46 -9.87 16.24
C ALA A 237 -6.32 -8.55 17.03
N LEU A 238 -5.09 -8.07 17.24
CA LEU A 238 -4.85 -6.75 17.85
C LEU A 238 -5.43 -5.62 16.98
N MET A 239 -5.14 -5.62 15.68
CA MET A 239 -5.67 -4.62 14.73
C MET A 239 -7.20 -4.65 14.66
N ALA A 240 -7.80 -5.84 14.65
CA ALA A 240 -9.25 -6.01 14.68
C ALA A 240 -9.86 -5.45 15.97
N LYS A 241 -9.26 -5.71 17.15
CA LYS A 241 -9.72 -5.16 18.44
C LYS A 241 -9.64 -3.63 18.49
N ILE A 242 -8.56 -3.04 17.99
CA ILE A 242 -8.40 -1.58 17.88
C ILE A 242 -9.50 -1.01 16.99
N THR A 243 -9.70 -1.61 15.82
CA THR A 243 -10.74 -1.20 14.87
C THR A 243 -12.13 -1.25 15.51
N GLN A 244 -12.45 -2.34 16.21
CA GLN A 244 -13.74 -2.51 16.87
C GLN A 244 -13.99 -1.45 17.96
N ALA A 245 -12.95 -1.08 18.72
CA ALA A 245 -13.05 -0.03 19.75
C ALA A 245 -13.30 1.34 19.12
N LEU A 246 -12.52 1.71 18.09
CA LEU A 246 -12.66 2.98 17.38
C LEU A 246 -14.01 3.11 16.64
N PHE A 247 -14.46 2.02 16.01
CA PHE A 247 -15.76 1.97 15.37
C PHE A 247 -16.89 2.20 16.38
N ARG A 248 -16.88 1.47 17.52
CA ARG A 248 -17.90 1.66 18.56
C ARG A 248 -17.93 3.06 19.16
N ALA A 249 -16.78 3.72 19.24
CA ALA A 249 -16.68 5.07 19.79
C ALA A 249 -17.18 6.17 18.84
N THR A 250 -17.27 5.90 17.52
CA THR A 250 -17.44 6.97 16.51
C THR A 250 -18.65 6.83 15.59
N GLN A 251 -19.35 5.69 15.60
CA GLN A 251 -20.44 5.38 14.67
C GLN A 251 -21.84 5.52 15.25
#